data_AF-A0A2S5M7T9-F1
#
_entry.id   AF-A0A2S5M7T9-F1
#
_cell.length_a   1.000
_cell.length_b   1.000
_cell.length_c   1.000
_cell.angle_alpha   90.00
_cell.angle_beta   90.00
_cell.angle_gamma   90.00
#
_symmetry.space_group_name_H-M   'P 1'
#
loop_
_entity.id
_entity.type
_entity.pdbx_description
1 polymer ?
#
loop_
_entity_poly.entity_id
_entity_poly.type
_entity_poly.pdbx_seq_one_letter_code
_entity_poly.pdbx_strand_id
1 'polypeptide(L)'
;MELNKLEATEKGCRVFIVANNQTDDVYQSLKLDLILFQTDAVIGKRVALDLAPLRARKKVVKIFEIEAMACDKIGSFLINDVMECKTEASAVENCLQRLTTTTLTNVQLSK
;
A
#
# COMPACT_ATOMS: atom_id res chain seq x y z
N MET A 1 -0.84 6.46 4.29
CA MET A 1 -0.75 5.75 3.00
C MET A 1 -2.03 6.02 2.25
N GLU A 2 -1.92 6.48 1.02
CA GLU A 2 -3.06 6.87 0.21
C GLU A 2 -3.11 6.03 -1.07
N LEU A 3 -4.25 5.43 -1.37
CA LEU A 3 -4.55 4.94 -2.70
C LEU A 3 -4.92 6.12 -3.59
N ASN A 4 -3.97 6.55 -4.42
CA ASN A 4 -4.07 7.82 -5.13
C ASN A 4 -4.73 7.66 -6.50
N LYS A 5 -4.31 6.63 -7.26
CA LYS A 5 -4.81 6.38 -8.61
C LYS A 5 -4.76 4.89 -8.95
N LEU A 6 -5.76 4.44 -9.70
CA LEU A 6 -5.74 3.20 -10.46
C LEU A 6 -5.76 3.57 -11.95
N GLU A 7 -4.89 2.95 -12.74
CA GLU A 7 -4.78 3.18 -14.18
C GLU A 7 -4.81 1.86 -14.92
N ALA A 8 -5.76 1.71 -15.84
CA ALA A 8 -5.83 0.53 -16.69
C ALA A 8 -4.58 0.46 -17.58
N THR A 9 -4.01 -0.73 -17.70
CA THR A 9 -2.91 -1.03 -18.61
C THR A 9 -3.28 -2.23 -19.47
N GLU A 10 -2.51 -2.49 -20.53
CA GLU A 10 -2.74 -3.68 -21.37
C GLU A 10 -2.58 -4.99 -20.59
N LYS A 11 -1.76 -5.00 -19.52
CA LYS A 11 -1.45 -6.18 -18.72
C LYS A 11 -2.35 -6.35 -17.50
N GLY A 12 -3.11 -5.32 -17.13
CA GLY A 12 -3.97 -5.34 -15.94
C GLY A 12 -4.16 -3.94 -15.35
N CYS A 13 -3.80 -3.77 -14.09
CA CYS A 13 -4.03 -2.53 -13.35
C CYS A 13 -2.76 -1.98 -12.72
N ARG A 14 -2.42 -0.73 -13.06
CA ARG A 14 -1.36 0.00 -12.38
C ARG A 14 -1.91 0.74 -11.18
N VAL A 15 -1.28 0.53 -10.03
CA VAL A 15 -1.68 1.11 -8.75
C VAL A 15 -0.66 2.15 -8.30
N PHE A 16 -1.14 3.34 -7.96
CA PHE A 16 -0.33 4.44 -7.43
C PHE A 16 -0.65 4.64 -5.96
N ILE A 17 0.35 4.40 -5.10
CA ILE A 17 0.28 4.63 -3.66
C ILE A 17 1.14 5.83 -3.31
N VAL A 18 0.62 6.70 -2.44
CA VAL A 18 1.40 7.77 -1.81
C VAL A 18 1.65 7.40 -0.35
N ALA A 19 2.92 7.27 0.01
CA ALA A 19 3.34 7.15 1.41
C ALA A 19 3.87 8.50 1.88
N ASN A 20 3.29 9.04 2.95
CA ASN A 20 3.71 10.28 3.56
C ASN A 20 4.29 9.98 4.93
N ASN A 21 5.63 10.01 5.05
CA ASN A 21 6.27 9.90 6.34
C ASN A 21 6.27 11.28 7.01
N GLN A 22 5.37 11.45 7.97
CA GLN A 22 5.25 12.69 8.74
C GLN A 22 6.14 12.68 9.99
N THR A 23 6.92 11.63 10.24
CA THR A 23 7.82 11.52 11.40
C THR A 23 9.23 12.02 11.06
N ASP A 24 10.06 12.15 12.09
CA ASP A 24 11.49 12.46 11.96
C ASP A 24 12.36 11.21 11.74
N ASP A 25 11.76 10.02 11.82
CA ASP A 25 12.46 8.75 11.58
C ASP A 25 12.61 8.47 10.09
N VAL A 26 13.73 7.86 9.71
CA VAL A 26 13.89 7.22 8.40
C VAL A 26 13.51 5.75 8.55
N TYR A 27 12.50 5.30 7.80
CA TYR A 27 12.15 3.88 7.74
C TYR A 27 12.96 3.23 6.63
N GLN A 28 13.88 2.34 7.02
CA GLN A 28 14.68 1.54 6.09
C GLN A 28 13.90 0.33 5.58
N SER A 29 12.85 -0.09 6.28
CA SER A 29 11.96 -1.16 5.83
C SER A 29 10.53 -0.85 6.23
N LEU A 30 9.61 -1.01 5.29
CA LEU A 30 8.17 -1.01 5.51
C LEU A 30 7.53 -1.88 4.43
N LYS A 31 7.39 -3.17 4.75
CA LYS A 31 6.77 -4.17 3.88
C LYS A 31 5.41 -4.53 4.43
N LEU A 32 4.38 -4.35 3.61
CA LEU A 32 2.99 -4.57 3.95
C LEU A 32 2.45 -5.79 3.21
N ASP A 33 1.67 -6.60 3.90
CA ASP A 33 0.87 -7.67 3.31
C ASP A 33 -0.49 -7.09 2.89
N LEU A 34 -0.70 -6.93 1.58
CA LEU A 34 -1.95 -6.42 1.03
C LEU A 34 -2.78 -7.56 0.45
N ILE A 35 -4.07 -7.53 0.77
CA ILE A 35 -5.09 -8.37 0.16
C ILE A 35 -5.98 -7.50 -0.73
N LEU A 36 -6.11 -7.90 -1.98
CA LEU A 36 -7.01 -7.30 -2.94
C LEU A 36 -8.27 -8.15 -2.99
N PHE A 37 -9.40 -7.52 -2.74
CA PHE A 37 -10.71 -8.12 -2.94
C PHE A 37 -11.29 -7.66 -4.27
N GLN A 38 -11.97 -8.56 -4.96
CA GLN A 38 -12.74 -8.23 -6.15
C GLN A 38 -14.04 -7.51 -5.79
N THR A 39 -14.78 -7.04 -6.79
CA THR A 39 -16.05 -6.31 -6.59
C THR A 39 -17.14 -7.16 -5.94
N ASP A 40 -17.01 -8.50 -5.95
CA ASP A 40 -17.88 -9.46 -5.26
C ASP A 40 -17.38 -9.81 -3.84
N ALA A 41 -16.38 -9.08 -3.34
CA ALA A 41 -15.70 -9.29 -2.06
C ALA A 41 -14.93 -10.62 -1.93
N VAL A 42 -14.74 -11.37 -3.02
CA VAL A 42 -13.85 -12.55 -3.03
C VAL A 42 -12.39 -12.10 -3.11
N ILE A 43 -11.49 -12.80 -2.42
CA ILE A 43 -10.05 -12.54 -2.49
C ILE A 43 -9.59 -12.75 -3.94
N GLY A 44 -9.01 -11.71 -4.53
CA GLY A 44 -8.40 -11.75 -5.86
C GLY A 44 -6.91 -12.08 -5.80
N LYS A 45 -6.13 -11.22 -5.12
CA LYS A 45 -4.66 -11.34 -5.07
C LYS A 45 -4.11 -10.94 -3.70
N ARG A 46 -2.96 -11.52 -3.35
CA ARG A 46 -2.13 -11.13 -2.22
C ARG A 46 -0.84 -10.49 -2.75
N VAL A 47 -0.45 -9.34 -2.20
CA VAL A 47 0.67 -8.54 -2.69
C VAL A 47 1.53 -8.11 -1.51
N ALA A 48 2.84 -8.37 -1.57
CA ALA A 48 3.80 -7.77 -0.65
C ALA A 48 4.24 -6.41 -1.20
N LEU A 49 3.79 -5.32 -0.57
CA LEU A 49 4.15 -3.95 -0.98
C LEU A 49 5.32 -3.42 -0.17
N ASP A 50 6.40 -3.05 -0.84
CA ASP A 50 7.57 -2.40 -0.23
C ASP A 50 7.54 -0.87 -0.44
N LEU A 51 7.30 -0.16 0.67
CA LEU A 51 7.25 1.29 0.70
C LEU A 51 8.61 1.94 0.99
N ALA A 52 9.61 1.18 1.44
CA ALA A 52 10.89 1.71 1.85
C ALA A 52 11.80 2.09 0.66
N PRO A 53 12.80 2.95 0.87
CA PRO A 53 13.01 3.75 2.09
C PRO A 53 12.00 4.91 2.19
N LEU A 54 11.52 5.19 3.41
CA LEU A 54 10.75 6.40 3.70
C LEU A 54 11.60 7.38 4.50
N ARG A 55 12.15 8.38 3.80
CA ARG A 55 12.90 9.46 4.45
C ARG A 55 12.01 10.26 5.40
N ALA A 56 12.61 10.80 6.46
CA ALA A 56 11.96 11.70 7.40
C ALA A 56 11.28 12.87 6.67
N ARG A 57 10.08 13.24 7.13
CA ARG A 57 9.29 14.36 6.60
C ARG A 57 9.12 14.37 5.08
N LYS A 58 9.08 13.21 4.44
CA LYS A 58 9.01 13.08 2.98
C LYS A 58 7.79 12.30 2.52
N LYS A 59 7.15 12.84 1.49
CA LYS A 59 6.15 12.14 0.68
C LYS A 59 6.85 11.44 -0.48
N VAL A 60 6.51 10.17 -0.70
CA VAL A 60 6.98 9.35 -1.82
C VAL A 60 5.80 8.73 -2.56
N VAL A 61 5.99 8.50 -3.85
CA VAL A 61 5.04 7.77 -4.70
C VAL A 61 5.62 6.39 -4.98
N LYS A 62 4.80 5.35 -4.81
CA LYS A 62 5.12 3.97 -5.15
C LYS A 62 4.12 3.50 -6.19
N ILE A 63 4.64 2.86 -7.22
CA ILE A 63 3.84 2.35 -8.34
C ILE A 63 4.10 0.85 -8.42
N PHE A 64 3.03 0.07 -8.52
CA PHE A 64 3.13 -1.36 -8.79
C PHE A 64 2.03 -1.80 -9.77
N GLU A 65 2.30 -2.89 -10.47
CA GLU A 65 1.41 -3.47 -11.47
C GLU A 65 0.72 -4.69 -10.87
N ILE A 66 -0.59 -4.78 -11.07
CA ILE A 66 -1.38 -5.98 -10.84
C ILE A 66 -1.67 -6.60 -12.19
N GLU A 67 -0.93 -7.64 -12.53
CA GLU A 67 -1.10 -8.37 -13.79
C GLU A 67 -2.35 -9.25 -13.78
N ALA A 68 -2.96 -9.43 -14.94
CA ALA A 68 -4.14 -10.29 -15.16
C ALA A 68 -5.36 -9.93 -14.27
N MET A 69 -5.50 -8.66 -13.90
CA MET A 69 -6.67 -8.12 -13.21
C MET A 69 -6.93 -6.70 -13.71
N ALA A 70 -8.09 -6.49 -14.32
CA ALA A 70 -8.50 -5.15 -14.75
C ALA A 70 -8.85 -4.27 -13.53
N CYS A 71 -8.58 -2.97 -13.62
CA CYS A 71 -8.80 -2.05 -12.50
C CYS A 71 -10.25 -2.00 -12.03
N ASP A 72 -11.20 -2.16 -12.96
CA ASP A 72 -12.64 -2.16 -12.67
C ASP A 72 -13.12 -3.42 -11.93
N LYS A 73 -12.27 -4.46 -11.83
CA LYS A 73 -12.51 -5.66 -11.04
C LYS A 73 -12.01 -5.55 -9.60
N ILE A 74 -11.27 -4.51 -9.25
CA ILE A 74 -10.77 -4.31 -7.89
C ILE A 74 -11.87 -3.66 -7.04
N GLY A 75 -12.33 -4.37 -6.02
CA GLY A 75 -13.33 -3.88 -5.07
C GLY A 75 -12.72 -3.10 -3.91
N SER A 76 -11.67 -3.64 -3.29
CA SER A 76 -10.98 -2.99 -2.18
C SER A 76 -9.57 -3.54 -1.95
N PHE A 77 -8.76 -2.75 -1.24
CA PHE A 77 -7.46 -3.16 -0.71
C PHE A 77 -7.54 -3.21 0.83
N LEU A 78 -6.99 -4.27 1.41
CA LEU A 78 -6.81 -4.42 2.84
C LEU A 78 -5.32 -4.59 3.14
N ILE A 79 -4.77 -3.78 4.04
CA ILE A 79 -3.49 -4.10 4.68
C ILE A 79 -3.78 -5.18 5.73
N ASN A 80 -3.48 -6.42 5.40
CA ASN A 80 -3.73 -7.56 6.27
C ASN A 80 -2.72 -7.65 7.41
N ASP A 81 -1.45 -7.34 7.13
CA ASP A 81 -0.39 -7.36 8.14
C ASP A 81 0.81 -6.48 7.75
N VAL A 82 1.73 -6.28 8.68
CA VAL A 82 3.05 -5.67 8.47
C VAL A 82 4.11 -6.76 8.54
N MET A 83 4.69 -7.10 7.39
CA MET A 83 5.72 -8.13 7.29
C MET A 83 7.06 -7.66 7.86
N GLU A 84 7.40 -6.39 7.67
CA GLU A 84 8.64 -5.81 8.17
C GLU A 84 8.48 -4.30 8.37
N CYS A 85 8.90 -3.77 9.53
CA CYS A 85 8.89 -2.34 9.80
C CYS A 85 10.04 -1.95 10.72
N LYS A 86 11.00 -1.19 10.18
CA LYS A 86 12.26 -0.85 10.85
C LYS A 86 12.69 0.57 10.50
N THR A 87 13.14 1.31 11.50
CA THR A 87 13.91 2.54 11.31
C THR A 87 15.40 2.20 11.24
N GLU A 88 16.26 3.23 11.07
CA GLU A 88 17.71 3.02 11.15
C GLU A 88 18.17 2.50 12.52
N ALA A 89 17.43 2.83 13.58
CA ALA A 89 17.81 2.48 14.95
C ALA A 89 17.30 1.10 15.38
N SER A 90 16.05 0.74 15.05
CA SER A 90 15.42 -0.48 15.56
C SER A 90 14.16 -0.88 14.81
N ALA A 91 13.64 -2.06 15.15
CA ALA A 91 12.29 -2.48 14.75
C ALA A 91 11.23 -1.58 15.40
N VAL A 92 10.17 -1.28 14.66
CA VAL A 92 9.08 -0.42 15.12
C VAL A 92 7.92 -1.27 15.61
N GLU A 93 7.60 -1.14 16.90
CA GLU A 93 6.44 -1.82 17.48
C GLU A 93 5.11 -1.17 17.03
N ASN A 94 4.08 -2.02 16.92
CA ASN A 94 2.72 -1.64 16.56
C ASN A 94 2.65 -0.83 15.25
N CYS A 95 3.51 -1.15 14.28
CA CYS A 95 3.64 -0.38 13.04
C CYS A 95 2.30 -0.27 12.27
N LEU A 96 1.47 -1.33 12.25
CA LEU A 96 0.14 -1.29 11.64
C LEU A 96 -0.77 -0.23 12.26
N GLN A 97 -0.73 -0.07 13.60
CA GLN A 97 -1.54 0.92 14.31
C GLN A 97 -1.12 2.35 13.95
N ARG A 98 0.17 2.58 13.65
CA ARG A 98 0.73 3.88 13.25
C ARG A 98 0.39 4.28 11.81
N LEU A 99 -0.07 3.35 10.97
CA LEU A 99 -0.46 3.65 9.59
C LEU A 99 -1.85 4.29 9.53
N THR A 100 -1.99 5.42 8.86
CA THR A 100 -3.30 5.95 8.46
C THR A 100 -3.54 5.63 6.99
N THR A 101 -4.74 5.20 6.61
CA THR A 101 -5.13 4.96 5.22
C THR A 101 -6.09 6.01 4.70
N THR A 102 -5.91 6.41 3.45
CA THR A 102 -6.83 7.29 2.70
C THR A 102 -6.94 6.79 1.26
N THR A 103 -7.94 7.27 0.52
CA THR A 103 -8.09 7.00 -0.91
C THR A 103 -8.61 8.25 -1.60
N LEU A 104 -8.14 8.50 -2.82
CA LEU A 104 -8.70 9.51 -3.74
C LEU A 104 -9.47 8.84 -4.90
N THR A 105 -9.66 7.53 -4.81
CA THR A 105 -10.39 6.73 -5.79
C THR A 105 -11.72 6.25 -5.21
N ASN A 106 -12.57 5.63 -6.03
CA ASN A 106 -13.78 4.94 -5.56
C ASN A 106 -13.48 3.57 -4.90
N VAL A 107 -12.23 3.12 -4.92
CA VAL A 107 -11.79 1.86 -4.30
C VAL A 107 -11.27 2.15 -2.90
N GLN A 108 -11.76 1.41 -1.91
CA GLN A 108 -11.33 1.56 -0.51
C GLN A 108 -9.93 0.98 -0.26
N LEU A 109 -9.23 1.61 0.68
CA LEU A 109 -8.01 1.10 1.29
C LEU A 109 -8.18 1.09 2.82
N SER A 110 -8.21 -0.09 3.41
CA SER A 110 -8.35 -0.30 4.86
C SER A 110 -7.15 -1.05 5.44
N LYS A 111 -7.13 -1.18 6.77
CA LYS A 111 -6.18 -1.95 7.57
C LYS A 111 -6.92 -2.66 8.70
#